data_AF-A0A5C5S1J2-F1
#
_entry.id   AF-A0A5C5S1J2-F1
#
_cell.length_a   1.000
_cell.length_b   1.000
_cell.length_c   1.000
_cell.angle_alpha   90.00
_cell.angle_beta   90.00
_cell.angle_gamma   90.00
#
_symmetry.space_group_name_H-M   'P 1'
#
loop_
_entity.id
_entity.type
_entity.pdbx_description
1 polymer ?
#
loop_
_entity_poly.entity_id
_entity_poly.type
_entity_poly.pdbx_seq_one_letter_code
_entity_poly.pdbx_strand_id
1 'polypeptide(L)'
;MKPWLIRGIALAAVQVVVRSVLAWGIVAFPTQGTAQRFAAVAVVMAVAIVFGGYDGLTDARANPVAEQGIDLVGRWFKAALFAGVVSGAVCWAVGTWLLPGIGQGSLPFELVIGACFTALLIVIPASLGTVVGRRLAAKRPATA
;
A
#
# COMPACT_ATOMS: atom_id res chain seq x y z
N MET A 1 14.50 -6.62 12.30
CA MET A 1 14.24 -6.57 10.83
C MET A 1 14.18 -5.13 10.37
N LYS A 2 14.56 -4.81 9.12
CA LYS A 2 14.52 -3.43 8.61
C LYS A 2 13.05 -2.93 8.58
N PRO A 3 12.68 -1.80 9.22
CA PRO A 3 11.29 -1.36 9.36
C PRO A 3 10.52 -1.17 8.05
N TRP A 4 11.22 -0.94 6.94
CA TRP A 4 10.60 -0.82 5.61
C TRP A 4 10.11 -2.17 5.07
N LEU A 5 10.79 -3.27 5.40
CA LEU A 5 10.47 -4.61 4.89
C LEU A 5 9.18 -5.14 5.50
N ILE A 6 8.96 -4.92 6.80
CA ILE A 6 7.72 -5.32 7.48
C ILE A 6 6.51 -4.63 6.82
N ARG A 7 6.62 -3.33 6.53
CA ARG A 7 5.56 -2.58 5.83
C ARG A 7 5.36 -3.10 4.41
N GLY A 8 6.44 -3.37 3.68
CA GLY A 8 6.38 -3.96 2.35
C GLY A 8 5.66 -5.31 2.33
N ILE A 9 5.95 -6.19 3.29
CA ILE A 9 5.28 -7.50 3.43
C ILE A 9 3.80 -7.31 3.78
N ALA A 10 3.49 -6.44 4.74
CA ALA A 10 2.11 -6.17 5.14
C ALA A 10 1.29 -5.63 3.96
N LEU A 11 1.84 -4.70 3.19
CA LEU A 11 1.18 -4.11 2.01
C LEU A 11 1.07 -5.12 0.86
N ALA A 12 2.07 -5.98 0.66
CA ALA A 12 1.98 -7.07 -0.30
C ALA A 12 0.82 -8.01 0.07
N ALA A 13 0.70 -8.39 1.34
CA ALA A 13 -0.38 -9.23 1.83
C ALA A 13 -1.75 -8.57 1.65
N VAL A 14 -1.88 -7.29 2.02
CA VAL A 14 -3.11 -6.50 1.79
C VAL A 14 -3.47 -6.51 0.30
N GLN A 15 -2.50 -6.28 -0.58
CA GLN A 15 -2.74 -6.25 -2.03
C GLN A 15 -3.24 -7.60 -2.55
N VAL A 16 -2.66 -8.71 -2.10
CA VAL A 16 -3.08 -10.06 -2.48
C VAL A 16 -4.51 -10.34 -1.97
N VAL A 17 -4.82 -9.99 -0.72
CA VAL A 17 -6.16 -10.17 -0.15
C VAL A 17 -7.20 -9.34 -0.91
N VAL A 18 -6.92 -8.06 -1.15
CA VAL A 18 -7.83 -7.15 -1.87
C VAL A 18 -8.08 -7.65 -3.29
N ARG A 19 -7.03 -8.08 -4.02
CA ARG A 19 -7.20 -8.64 -5.38
C ARG A 19 -7.96 -9.96 -5.37
N SER A 20 -7.79 -10.79 -4.33
CA SER A 20 -8.54 -12.04 -4.18
C SER A 20 -10.02 -11.80 -3.94
N VAL A 21 -10.36 -10.88 -3.03
CA VAL A 21 -11.74 -10.47 -2.76
C VAL A 21 -12.38 -9.85 -4.01
N LEU A 22 -11.63 -9.03 -4.75
CA LEU A 22 -12.10 -8.43 -5.99
C LEU A 22 -12.39 -9.50 -7.06
N ALA A 23 -11.52 -10.49 -7.24
CA ALA A 23 -11.74 -11.56 -8.20
C ALA A 23 -13.01 -12.35 -7.89
N TRP A 24 -13.21 -12.70 -6.61
CA TRP A 24 -14.45 -13.34 -6.16
C TRP A 24 -15.67 -12.43 -6.37
N GLY A 25 -15.56 -11.15 -6.02
CA GLY A 25 -16.63 -10.17 -6.15
C GLY A 25 -17.09 -9.95 -7.59
N ILE A 26 -16.18 -9.97 -8.56
CA ILE A 26 -16.50 -9.84 -9.99
C ILE A 26 -17.29 -11.05 -10.49
N VAL A 27 -16.97 -12.25 -10.00
CA VAL A 27 -17.72 -13.47 -10.33
C VAL A 27 -19.10 -13.48 -9.70
N ALA A 28 -19.20 -13.06 -8.43
CA ALA A 28 -20.47 -13.03 -7.70
C ALA A 28 -21.43 -11.91 -8.17
N PHE A 29 -20.90 -10.74 -8.55
CA PHE A 29 -21.68 -9.55 -8.92
C PHE A 29 -21.13 -8.88 -10.20
N PRO A 30 -21.38 -9.48 -11.38
CA PRO A 30 -20.74 -9.05 -12.63
C PRO A 30 -21.16 -7.63 -13.09
N THR A 31 -22.35 -7.17 -12.69
CA THR A 31 -22.88 -5.86 -13.09
C THR A 31 -22.18 -4.67 -12.43
N GLN A 32 -21.42 -4.90 -11.34
CA GLN A 32 -20.81 -3.83 -10.53
C GLN A 32 -19.28 -3.82 -10.60
N GLY A 33 -18.67 -4.50 -11.58
CA GLY A 33 -17.21 -4.68 -11.65
C GLY A 33 -16.40 -3.38 -11.64
N THR A 34 -16.90 -2.29 -12.23
CA THR A 34 -16.23 -0.98 -12.18
C THR A 34 -16.20 -0.42 -10.76
N ALA A 35 -17.33 -0.40 -10.05
CA ALA A 35 -17.42 0.08 -8.68
C ALA A 35 -16.53 -0.74 -7.73
N GLN A 36 -16.50 -2.07 -7.91
CA GLN A 36 -15.66 -2.97 -7.13
C GLN A 36 -14.16 -2.68 -7.31
N ARG A 37 -13.70 -2.42 -8.55
CA ARG A 37 -12.30 -2.04 -8.82
C ARG A 37 -11.91 -0.73 -8.14
N PHE A 38 -12.77 0.29 -8.23
CA PHE A 38 -12.53 1.56 -7.54
C PHE A 38 -12.52 1.39 -6.01
N ALA A 39 -13.43 0.59 -5.46
CA ALA A 39 -13.45 0.27 -4.04
C ALA A 39 -12.16 -0.45 -3.59
N ALA A 40 -11.69 -1.44 -4.37
CA ALA A 40 -10.43 -2.13 -4.10
C ALA A 40 -9.23 -1.18 -4.06
N VAL A 41 -9.12 -0.28 -5.05
CA VAL A 41 -8.07 0.76 -5.07
C VAL A 41 -8.20 1.68 -3.85
N ALA A 42 -9.41 2.13 -3.52
CA ALA A 42 -9.65 3.01 -2.37
C ALA A 42 -9.24 2.36 -1.05
N VAL A 43 -9.49 1.05 -0.86
CA VAL A 43 -9.06 0.31 0.33
C VAL A 43 -7.54 0.29 0.46
N VAL A 44 -6.82 -0.03 -0.62
CA VAL A 44 -5.34 -0.04 -0.62
C VAL A 44 -4.78 1.34 -0.29
N MET A 45 -5.34 2.38 -0.91
CA MET A 45 -4.94 3.76 -0.62
C MET A 45 -5.23 4.16 0.83
N ALA A 46 -6.39 3.79 1.38
CA ALA A 46 -6.76 4.09 2.76
C ALA A 46 -5.79 3.42 3.75
N VAL A 47 -5.44 2.14 3.53
CA VAL A 47 -4.45 1.44 4.35
C VAL A 47 -3.09 2.14 4.28
N ALA A 48 -2.65 2.52 3.08
CA ALA A 48 -1.39 3.26 2.89
C ALA A 48 -1.39 4.61 3.63
N ILE A 49 -2.50 5.37 3.56
CA ILE A 49 -2.66 6.65 4.29
C ILE A 49 -2.58 6.44 5.79
N VAL A 50 -3.29 5.44 6.33
CA VAL A 50 -3.32 5.18 7.78
C VAL A 50 -1.94 4.79 8.30
N PHE A 51 -1.24 3.89 7.61
CA PHE A 51 0.10 3.46 8.02
C PHE A 51 1.11 4.59 7.85
N GLY A 52 1.05 5.34 6.74
CA GLY A 52 1.87 6.53 6.54
C GLY A 52 1.63 7.58 7.63
N GLY A 53 0.37 7.82 8.00
CA GLY A 53 -0.01 8.72 9.09
C GLY A 53 0.52 8.29 10.45
N TYR A 54 0.42 7.00 10.76
CA TYR A 54 1.00 6.45 11.98
C TYR A 54 2.52 6.64 12.04
N ASP A 55 3.21 6.41 10.91
CA ASP A 55 4.65 6.63 10.81
C ASP A 55 5.02 8.10 10.99
N GLY A 56 4.29 9.01 10.33
CA GLY A 56 4.52 10.44 10.46
C GLY A 56 4.28 10.95 11.87
N LEU A 57 3.24 10.44 12.55
CA LEU A 57 2.96 10.76 13.95
C LEU A 57 4.07 10.26 14.88
N THR A 58 4.54 9.03 14.66
CA THR A 58 5.61 8.43 15.47
C THR A 58 6.94 9.15 15.26
N ASP A 59 7.29 9.47 14.02
CA ASP A 59 8.51 10.22 13.67
C ASP A 59 8.49 11.63 14.26
N ALA A 60 7.37 12.36 14.16
CA ALA A 60 7.26 13.71 14.74
C ALA A 60 7.35 13.73 16.27
N ARG A 61 6.95 12.65 16.95
CA ARG A 61 7.09 12.53 18.41
C ARG A 61 8.54 12.25 18.83
N ALA A 62 9.28 11.48 18.03
CA ALA A 62 10.67 11.17 18.30
C ALA A 62 11.61 12.31 17.90
N ASN A 63 11.30 13.01 16.81
CA ASN A 63 12.12 14.06 16.20
C ASN A 63 11.29 15.35 16.01
N PRO A 64 11.25 16.25 17.01
CA PRO A 64 10.46 17.49 16.94
C PRO A 64 10.97 18.45 15.84
N VAL A 65 12.28 18.45 15.58
CA VAL A 65 12.92 19.28 14.54
C VAL A 65 12.83 18.57 13.19
N ALA A 66 12.34 19.27 12.17
CA ALA A 66 12.00 18.66 10.89
C ALA A 66 13.18 17.97 10.18
N GLU A 67 14.36 18.59 10.25
CA GLU A 67 15.62 18.12 9.63
C GLU A 67 16.21 16.88 10.32
N GLN A 68 15.79 16.57 11.55
CA GLN A 68 16.23 15.37 12.29
C GLN A 68 15.35 14.14 12.01
N GLY A 69 14.23 14.34 11.30
CA GLY A 69 13.30 13.27 10.96
C GLY A 69 13.90 12.27 9.96
N ILE A 70 13.41 11.04 9.99
CA ILE A 70 13.88 10.02 9.05
C ILE A 70 13.28 10.27 7.68
N ASP A 71 14.01 9.95 6.60
CA ASP A 71 13.43 9.94 5.24
C ASP A 71 12.34 8.87 5.13
N LEU A 72 11.10 9.29 5.39
CA LEU A 72 9.91 8.45 5.30
C LEU A 72 9.53 8.22 3.84
N VAL A 73 9.77 9.17 2.94
CA VAL A 73 9.40 9.02 1.52
C VAL A 73 10.24 7.92 0.88
N GLY A 74 11.57 7.94 1.04
CA GLY A 74 12.44 6.89 0.53
C GLY A 74 12.17 5.52 1.18
N ARG A 75 11.77 5.51 2.45
CA ARG A 75 11.34 4.28 3.15
C ARG A 75 10.08 3.68 2.51
N TRP A 76 9.07 4.52 2.27
CA TRP A 76 7.81 4.12 1.67
C TRP A 76 7.98 3.73 0.21
N PHE A 77 8.90 4.38 -0.53
CA PHE A 77 9.26 3.98 -1.89
C PHE A 77 9.78 2.55 -1.96
N LYS A 78 10.75 2.19 -1.11
CA LYS A 78 11.29 0.81 -1.03
C LYS A 78 10.22 -0.20 -0.65
N ALA A 79 9.37 0.14 0.32
CA ALA A 79 8.29 -0.73 0.76
C ALA A 79 7.24 -0.96 -0.33
N ALA A 80 6.86 0.10 -1.04
CA ALA A 80 5.88 0.07 -2.11
C ALA A 80 6.38 -0.68 -3.35
N LEU A 81 7.64 -0.48 -3.74
CA LEU A 81 8.26 -1.22 -4.84
C LEU A 81 8.30 -2.72 -4.54
N PHE A 82 8.75 -3.08 -3.33
CA PHE A 82 8.75 -4.46 -2.88
C PHE A 82 7.33 -5.03 -2.86
N ALA A 83 6.37 -4.30 -2.30
CA ALA A 83 4.97 -4.73 -2.25
C ALA A 83 4.38 -4.95 -3.65
N GLY A 84 4.63 -4.04 -4.59
CA GLY A 84 4.15 -4.14 -5.96
C GLY A 84 4.69 -5.38 -6.68
N VAL A 85 5.99 -5.62 -6.62
CA VAL A 85 6.62 -6.77 -7.27
C VAL A 85 6.18 -8.09 -6.64
N VAL A 86 6.23 -8.18 -5.31
CA VAL A 86 5.89 -9.41 -4.58
C VAL A 86 4.40 -9.74 -4.73
N SER A 87 3.51 -8.76 -4.58
CA SER A 87 2.08 -9.00 -4.75
C SER A 87 1.73 -9.35 -6.20
N GLY A 88 2.37 -8.73 -7.20
CA GLY A 88 2.20 -9.09 -8.61
C GLY A 88 2.63 -10.53 -8.89
N ALA A 89 3.82 -10.93 -8.42
CA ALA A 89 4.29 -12.31 -8.54
C ALA A 89 3.33 -13.32 -7.89
N VAL A 90 2.87 -13.02 -6.66
CA VAL A 90 1.94 -13.89 -5.92
C VAL A 90 0.58 -13.94 -6.62
N CYS A 91 0.02 -12.80 -7.03
CA CYS A 91 -1.27 -12.76 -7.71
C CYS A 91 -1.24 -13.48 -9.06
N TRP A 92 -0.14 -13.37 -9.81
CA TRP A 92 0.05 -14.14 -11.03
C TRP A 92 0.10 -15.65 -10.76
N ALA A 93 0.87 -16.07 -9.75
CA ALA A 93 0.98 -17.49 -9.40
C ALA A 93 -0.37 -18.06 -8.93
N VAL A 94 -1.06 -17.35 -8.04
CA VAL A 94 -2.41 -17.71 -7.56
C VAL A 94 -3.41 -17.71 -8.72
N GLY A 95 -3.34 -16.72 -9.60
CA GLY A 95 -4.20 -16.61 -10.79
C GLY A 95 -4.02 -17.75 -11.78
N THR A 96 -2.80 -18.28 -11.88
CA THR A 96 -2.45 -19.39 -12.77
C THR A 96 -2.91 -20.74 -12.22
N TRP A 97 -2.80 -20.97 -10.90
CA TRP A 97 -2.98 -22.31 -10.32
C TRP A 97 -4.24 -22.50 -9.46
N LEU A 98 -4.75 -21.44 -8.82
CA LEU A 98 -5.76 -21.56 -7.76
C LEU A 98 -7.05 -20.80 -8.06
N LEU A 99 -6.95 -19.55 -8.56
CA LEU A 99 -8.07 -18.63 -8.68
C LEU A 99 -8.01 -17.87 -10.02
N PRO A 100 -8.54 -18.46 -11.11
CA PRO A 100 -8.59 -17.81 -12.41
C PRO A 100 -9.25 -16.43 -12.30
N GLY A 101 -8.55 -15.38 -12.74
CA GLY A 101 -9.05 -13.99 -12.74
C GLY A 101 -8.44 -13.04 -11.71
N ILE A 102 -7.64 -13.53 -10.74
CA ILE A 102 -6.84 -12.65 -9.84
C ILE A 102 -5.71 -11.95 -10.61
N GLY A 103 -5.02 -12.71 -11.46
CA GLY A 103 -4.01 -12.20 -12.39
C GLY A 103 -4.65 -11.97 -13.76
N GLN A 104 -4.58 -10.73 -14.28
CA GLN A 104 -5.21 -10.37 -15.55
C GLN A 104 -4.23 -10.24 -16.71
N GLY A 105 -2.91 -10.34 -16.44
CA GLY A 105 -1.86 -10.20 -17.44
C GLY A 105 -0.80 -11.30 -17.38
N SER A 106 0.13 -11.26 -18.32
CA SER A 106 1.32 -12.10 -18.30
C SER A 106 2.25 -11.75 -17.13
N LEU A 107 3.11 -12.68 -16.71
CA LEU A 107 4.03 -12.45 -15.58
C LEU A 107 4.87 -11.16 -15.75
N PRO A 108 5.50 -10.88 -16.92
CA PRO A 108 6.26 -9.64 -17.09
C PRO A 108 5.39 -8.38 -16.97
N PHE A 109 4.13 -8.44 -17.40
CA PHE A 109 3.20 -7.33 -17.29
C PHE A 109 2.87 -7.03 -15.82
N GLU A 110 2.57 -8.05 -15.02
CA GLU A 110 2.29 -7.89 -13.58
C GLU A 110 3.52 -7.36 -12.83
N LEU A 111 4.72 -7.88 -13.13
CA LEU A 111 5.96 -7.54 -12.43
C LEU A 111 6.49 -6.14 -12.74
N VAL A 112 6.11 -5.56 -13.89
CA VAL A 112 6.58 -4.23 -14.29
C VAL A 112 5.45 -3.22 -14.19
N ILE A 113 4.42 -3.35 -15.03
CA ILE A 113 3.33 -2.37 -15.12
C ILE A 113 2.46 -2.43 -13.87
N GLY A 114 2.05 -3.64 -13.48
CA GLY A 114 1.27 -3.86 -12.26
C GLY A 114 2.02 -3.41 -11.00
N ALA A 115 3.31 -3.75 -10.91
CA ALA A 115 4.16 -3.35 -9.79
C ALA A 115 4.36 -1.83 -9.71
N CYS A 116 4.65 -1.15 -10.83
CA CYS A 116 4.80 0.30 -10.87
C CYS A 116 3.51 1.02 -10.45
N PHE A 117 2.36 0.58 -10.96
CA PHE A 117 1.07 1.16 -10.59
C PHE A 117 0.75 0.94 -9.10
N THR A 118 0.96 -0.28 -8.60
CA THR A 118 0.78 -0.60 -7.18
C THR A 118 1.73 0.22 -6.31
N ALA A 119 2.98 0.42 -6.74
CA ALA A 119 3.94 1.24 -6.03
C ALA A 119 3.46 2.69 -5.94
N LEU A 120 2.96 3.29 -7.04
CA LEU A 120 2.40 4.64 -7.03
C LEU A 120 1.19 4.78 -6.09
N LEU A 121 0.28 3.80 -6.12
CA LEU A 121 -0.89 3.76 -5.24
C LEU A 121 -0.56 3.61 -3.76
N ILE A 122 0.65 3.17 -3.42
CA ILE A 122 1.11 3.06 -2.04
C ILE A 122 1.93 4.30 -1.65
N VAL A 123 2.94 4.67 -2.44
CA VAL A 123 3.89 5.75 -2.09
C VAL A 123 3.18 7.08 -1.94
N ILE A 124 2.33 7.45 -2.91
CA ILE A 124 1.70 8.77 -2.92
C ILE A 124 0.76 8.92 -1.71
N PRO A 125 -0.18 7.99 -1.46
CA PRO A 125 -1.10 8.14 -0.33
C PRO A 125 -0.41 7.97 1.02
N ALA A 126 0.61 7.10 1.12
CA ALA A 126 1.39 6.99 2.34
C ALA A 126 2.17 8.28 2.63
N SER A 127 2.74 8.93 1.61
CA SER A 127 3.43 10.21 1.77
C SER A 127 2.47 11.34 2.19
N LEU A 128 1.24 11.35 1.67
CA LEU A 128 0.21 12.26 2.17
C LEU A 128 -0.13 11.95 3.64
N GLY A 129 -0.27 10.67 3.97
CA GLY A 129 -0.46 10.19 5.34
C GLY A 129 0.63 10.70 6.28
N THR A 130 1.91 10.54 5.95
CA THR A 130 3.03 10.97 6.81
C THR A 130 2.99 12.47 7.08
N VAL A 131 2.72 13.29 6.07
CA VAL A 131 2.56 14.75 6.23
C VAL A 131 1.42 15.09 7.19
N VAL A 132 0.26 14.44 7.03
CA VAL A 132 -0.89 14.63 7.93
C VAL A 132 -0.55 14.19 9.35
N GLY A 133 0.07 13.03 9.53
CA GLY A 133 0.49 12.49 10.82
C GLY A 133 1.44 13.43 11.57
N ARG A 134 2.44 13.99 10.87
CA ARG A 134 3.36 14.98 11.45
C ARG A 134 2.63 16.26 11.88
N ARG A 135 1.70 16.77 11.07
CA ARG A 135 0.90 17.97 11.40
C ARG A 135 0.00 17.74 12.61
N LEU A 136 -0.59 16.56 12.76
CA LEU A 136 -1.40 16.20 13.93
C LEU A 136 -0.57 16.13 15.20
N ALA A 137 0.68 15.67 15.12
CA ALA A 137 1.61 15.65 16.24
C ALA A 137 1.95 17.08 16.72
N ALA A 138 2.27 17.97 15.78
CA ALA A 138 2.63 19.36 16.09
C ALA A 138 1.48 20.16 16.74
N LYS A 139 0.23 19.82 16.43
CA LYS A 139 -0.97 20.48 17.01
C LYS A 139 -1.30 20.03 18.42
N ARG A 140 -0.74 18.93 18.91
CA ARG A 140 -0.94 18.48 20.30
C ARG A 140 0.19 19.07 21.16
N PRO A 141 -0.08 20.05 22.04
CA PRO A 141 0.91 20.43 23.04
C PRO A 141 1.21 19.19 23.89
N ALA A 142 2.50 18.95 24.17
CA ALA A 142 2.89 17.92 25.10
C ALA A 142 2.17 18.20 26.42
N THR A 143 1.28 17.29 26.84
CA THR A 143 0.74 17.33 28.21
C THR A 143 1.94 17.27 29.15
N ALA A 144 2.06 18.34 29.95
CA ALA A 144 3.12 18.60 30.92
C ALA A 144 3.24 17.50 31.99
#